data_AF-A0A817RAZ0-F1
#
_entry.id   AF-A0A817RAZ0-F1
#
_cell.length_a   1.000
_cell.length_b   1.000
_cell.length_c   1.000
_cell.angle_alpha   90.00
_cell.angle_beta   90.00
_cell.angle_gamma   90.00
#
_symmetry.space_group_name_H-M   'P 1'
#
loop_
_entity.id
_entity.type
_entity.pdbx_description
1 polymer ?
#
loop_
_entity_poly.entity_id
_entity_poly.type
_entity_poly.pdbx_seq_one_letter_code
_entity_poly.pdbx_strand_id
1 'polypeptide(L)'
;MQNLQYNPWLIHLMAHLLASDQYSPVNVVLSIGGNPFPDAPPRFIKADLYRYKFTRIGSEDKNWWIRSNQQPYSPIFELKSPQLKSILRQMEWKMPKVPMRS
;
A
#
# COMPACT_ATOMS: atom_id res chain seq x y z
N MET A 1 -10.47 5.50 -16.17
CA MET A 1 -9.11 5.10 -15.73
C MET A 1 -9.04 5.31 -14.23
N GLN A 2 -8.81 4.26 -13.43
CA GLN A 2 -8.65 4.46 -11.99
C GLN A 2 -7.29 5.11 -11.73
N ASN A 3 -7.33 6.36 -11.28
CA ASN A 3 -6.15 7.17 -11.00
C ASN A 3 -5.89 7.15 -9.48
N LEU A 4 -4.62 7.12 -9.08
CA LEU A 4 -4.17 7.17 -7.69
C LEU A 4 -4.76 8.39 -6.94
N GLN A 5 -5.05 9.47 -7.66
CA GLN A 5 -5.72 10.67 -7.14
C GLN A 5 -7.14 10.41 -6.59
N TYR A 6 -7.85 9.39 -7.07
CA TYR A 6 -9.18 9.04 -6.56
C TYR A 6 -9.15 8.16 -5.31
N ASN A 7 -7.99 7.58 -4.98
CA ASN A 7 -7.80 6.74 -3.80
C ASN A 7 -6.66 7.29 -2.94
N PRO A 8 -6.81 8.53 -2.41
CA PRO A 8 -5.74 9.17 -1.66
C PRO A 8 -5.37 8.33 -0.42
N TRP A 9 -6.35 7.67 0.21
CA TRP A 9 -6.14 6.82 1.38
C TRP A 9 -5.05 5.75 1.16
N LEU A 10 -4.92 5.24 -0.07
CA LEU A 10 -3.93 4.22 -0.41
C LEU A 10 -2.52 4.80 -0.34
N ILE A 11 -2.32 6.04 -0.81
CA ILE A 11 -1.03 6.73 -0.74
C ILE A 11 -0.66 6.98 0.73
N HIS A 12 -1.64 7.38 1.55
CA HIS A 12 -1.43 7.56 2.98
C HIS A 12 -0.95 6.26 3.63
N LEU A 13 -1.66 5.16 3.37
CA LEU A 13 -1.31 3.84 3.88
C LEU A 13 0.11 3.42 3.43
N MET A 14 0.43 3.60 2.15
CA MET A 14 1.76 3.30 1.60
C MET A 14 2.86 4.10 2.30
N ALA A 15 2.62 5.38 2.59
CA ALA A 15 3.59 6.22 3.32
C ALA A 15 3.81 5.72 4.76
N HIS A 16 2.74 5.33 5.47
CA HIS A 16 2.83 4.79 6.84
C HIS A 16 3.54 3.43 6.87
N LEU A 17 3.30 2.57 5.88
CA LEU A 17 4.01 1.30 5.71
C LEU A 17 5.51 1.51 5.49
N LEU A 18 5.88 2.47 4.63
CA LEU A 18 7.28 2.83 4.38
C LEU A 18 7.98 3.41 5.61
N ALA A 19 7.27 4.13 6.47
CA ALA A 19 7.83 4.73 7.68
C ALA A 19 7.88 3.76 8.86
N SER A 20 6.99 2.77 8.93
CA SER A 20 6.83 1.87 10.08
C SER A 20 6.69 2.63 11.43
N ASP A 21 5.93 3.73 11.41
CA ASP A 21 5.56 4.47 12.63
C ASP A 21 4.69 3.59 13.55
N GLN A 22 5.30 2.92 14.53
CA GLN A 22 4.63 1.97 15.42
C GLN A 22 3.47 2.60 16.23
N TYR A 23 3.48 3.92 16.38
CA TYR A 23 2.48 4.67 17.14
C TYR A 23 1.41 5.32 16.26
N SER A 24 1.54 5.24 14.93
CA SER A 24 0.51 5.70 14.01
C SER A 24 -0.71 4.78 14.10
N PRO A 25 -1.95 5.32 14.18
CA PRO A 25 -3.17 4.51 14.17
C PRO A 25 -3.23 3.52 13.00
N VAL A 26 -2.67 3.89 11.85
CA VAL A 26 -2.60 3.04 10.65
C VAL A 26 -1.78 1.79 10.90
N ASN A 27 -0.60 1.92 11.51
CA ASN A 27 0.30 0.80 11.77
C ASN A 27 -0.14 -0.03 12.99
N VAL A 28 -0.84 0.56 13.95
CA VAL A 28 -1.50 -0.17 15.04
C VAL A 28 -2.53 -1.15 14.47
N VAL A 29 -3.38 -0.68 13.55
CA VAL A 29 -4.37 -1.54 12.87
C VAL A 29 -3.69 -2.66 12.07
N LEU A 30 -2.62 -2.34 11.32
CA LEU A 30 -1.84 -3.34 10.59
C LEU A 30 -1.19 -4.38 11.51
N SER A 31 -0.73 -3.96 12.69
CA SER A 31 -0.09 -4.85 13.67
C SER A 31 -1.10 -5.86 14.24
N ILE A 32 -2.33 -5.43 14.52
CA ILE A 32 -3.41 -6.34 14.97
C ILE A 32 -3.74 -7.38 13.89
N GLY A 33 -3.70 -6.98 12.61
CA GLY A 33 -3.94 -7.87 11.47
C GLY A 33 -2.74 -8.76 11.08
N GLY A 34 -1.63 -8.68 11.80
CA GLY A 34 -0.36 -9.28 11.41
C GLY A 34 0.37 -8.38 10.41
N ASN A 35 1.20 -7.46 10.93
CA ASN A 35 2.00 -6.56 10.10
C ASN A 35 2.85 -7.40 9.12
N PRO A 36 2.71 -7.21 7.79
CA PRO A 36 3.46 -7.98 6.81
C PRO A 36 4.97 -7.70 6.82
N PHE A 37 5.41 -6.68 7.57
CA PHE A 37 6.80 -6.26 7.71
C PHE A 37 7.21 -6.23 9.20
N PRO A 38 7.38 -7.40 9.85
CA PRO A 38 7.60 -7.48 11.30
C PRO A 38 8.99 -6.95 11.72
N ASP A 39 10.03 -7.20 10.92
CA ASP A 39 11.42 -6.91 11.33
C ASP A 39 11.90 -5.52 10.90
N ALA A 40 11.50 -5.06 9.72
CA ALA A 40 11.91 -3.78 9.17
C ALA A 40 10.93 -3.24 8.12
N PRO A 41 10.76 -1.91 8.02
CA PRO A 41 9.96 -1.32 6.96
C PRO A 41 10.50 -1.68 5.57
N PRO A 42 9.63 -1.83 4.56
CA PRO A 42 10.05 -1.98 3.19
C PRO A 42 10.74 -0.70 2.71
N ARG A 43 11.79 -0.85 1.89
CA ARG A 43 12.47 0.29 1.26
C ARG A 43 11.64 0.90 0.13
N PHE A 44 10.97 0.05 -0.63
CA PHE A 44 10.17 0.44 -1.79
C PHE A 44 8.80 -0.20 -1.71
N ILE A 45 7.79 0.51 -2.20
CA ILE A 45 6.43 0.00 -2.29
C ILE A 45 5.80 0.45 -3.61
N LYS A 46 4.97 -0.42 -4.20
CA LYS A 46 4.15 -0.12 -5.37
C LYS A 46 2.81 -0.83 -5.23
N ALA A 47 1.80 -0.35 -5.95
CA ALA A 47 0.51 -1.00 -6.07
C ALA A 47 0.31 -1.44 -7.52
N ASP A 48 -0.13 -2.68 -7.72
CA ASP A 48 -0.53 -3.23 -9.01
C ASP A 48 -2.05 -3.45 -9.00
N LEU A 49 -2.73 -3.11 -10.09
CA LEU A 49 -4.17 -3.29 -10.23
C LEU A 49 -4.48 -4.70 -10.75
N TYR A 50 -5.26 -5.45 -9.97
CA TYR A 50 -5.76 -6.76 -10.36
C TYR A 50 -7.26 -6.72 -10.58
N ARG A 51 -7.73 -7.43 -11.60
CA ARG A 51 -9.15 -7.71 -11.81
C ARG A 51 -9.45 -9.14 -11.37
N TYR A 52 -10.47 -9.29 -10.54
CA TYR A 52 -10.97 -10.58 -10.10
C TYR A 52 -12.25 -10.92 -10.84
N LYS A 53 -12.39 -12.19 -11.22
CA LYS A 53 -13.62 -12.76 -11.77
C LYS A 53 -13.92 -14.06 -11.03
N PHE A 54 -15.20 -14.35 -10.79
CA PHE A 54 -15.60 -15.63 -10.23
C PHE A 54 -15.11 -16.78 -11.13
N THR A 55 -14.66 -17.87 -10.52
CA THR A 55 -14.47 -19.13 -11.23
C THR A 55 -15.83 -19.68 -11.67
N ARG A 56 -15.83 -20.41 -12.78
CA ARG A 56 -17.06 -21.03 -13.29
C ARG A 56 -17.43 -22.20 -12.39
N ILE A 57 -18.70 -22.28 -11.99
CA ILE A 57 -19.22 -23.43 -11.24
C ILE A 57 -18.94 -24.71 -12.05
N GLY A 58 -18.25 -25.67 -11.44
CA GLY A 58 -17.84 -26.93 -12.07
C GLY A 58 -16.47 -26.90 -12.76
N SER A 59 -15.68 -25.81 -12.63
CA SER A 59 -14.26 -25.85 -13.00
C SER A 59 -13.46 -26.69 -12.00
N GLU A 60 -12.42 -27.38 -12.49
CA GLU A 60 -11.45 -28.09 -11.63
C GLU A 60 -10.65 -27.15 -10.71
N ASP A 61 -10.68 -25.86 -11.00
CA ASP A 61 -10.00 -24.82 -10.24
C ASP A 61 -10.65 -24.68 -8.84
N LYS A 62 -9.88 -25.01 -7.80
CA LYS A 62 -10.34 -24.97 -6.39
C LYS A 62 -10.47 -23.54 -5.84
N ASN A 63 -10.03 -22.54 -6.60
CA ASN A 63 -10.10 -21.16 -6.21
C ASN A 63 -11.50 -20.60 -6.51
N TRP A 64 -12.02 -19.73 -5.63
CA TRP A 64 -13.30 -19.04 -5.86
C TRP A 64 -13.22 -17.92 -6.92
N TRP A 65 -12.00 -17.49 -7.25
CA TRP A 65 -11.74 -16.35 -8.11
C TRP A 65 -10.49 -16.55 -8.96
N ILE A 66 -10.53 -16.03 -10.19
CA ILE A 66 -9.38 -15.89 -11.08
C ILE A 66 -8.90 -14.45 -11.02
N ARG A 67 -7.59 -14.26 -10.77
CA ARG A 67 -6.94 -12.95 -10.77
C ARG A 67 -6.25 -12.68 -12.11
N SER A 68 -6.44 -11.49 -12.66
CA SER A 68 -5.67 -11.01 -13.82
C SER A 68 -4.99 -9.69 -13.47
N ASN A 69 -3.66 -9.65 -13.59
CA ASN A 69 -2.91 -8.40 -13.52
C ASN A 69 -3.35 -7.51 -14.69
N GLN A 70 -3.72 -6.27 -14.42
CA GLN A 70 -4.16 -5.34 -15.45
C GLN A 70 -3.05 -4.36 -15.81
N GLN A 71 -2.55 -3.64 -14.81
CA GLN A 71 -1.53 -2.60 -14.97
C GLN A 71 -0.99 -2.17 -13.61
N PRO A 72 0.17 -1.50 -13.55
CA PRO A 72 0.58 -0.76 -12.36
C PRO A 72 -0.48 0.27 -11.96
N TYR A 73 -0.79 0.34 -10.67
CA TYR A 73 -1.73 1.30 -10.10
C TYR A 73 -1.03 2.55 -9.54
N SER A 74 0.21 2.39 -9.09
CA SER A 74 1.05 3.48 -8.61
C SER A 74 2.49 3.35 -9.11
N PRO A 75 3.26 4.45 -9.14
CA PRO A 75 4.71 4.36 -9.32
C PRO A 75 5.35 3.69 -8.09
N ILE A 76 6.62 3.32 -8.23
CA ILE A 76 7.41 2.83 -7.11
C ILE A 76 7.72 4.03 -6.20
N PHE A 77 7.30 3.94 -4.94
CA PHE A 77 7.58 4.95 -3.93
C PHE A 77 8.69 4.47 -2.98
N GLU A 78 9.53 5.41 -2.57
CA GLU A 78 10.44 5.31 -1.44
C GLU A 78 10.10 6.46 -0.47
N LEU A 79 10.32 6.26 0.83
CA LEU A 79 10.02 7.27 1.85
C LEU A 79 10.72 8.62 1.60
N LYS A 80 11.92 8.59 1.05
CA LYS A 80 12.71 9.78 0.73
C LYS A 80 12.37 10.41 -0.62
N SER A 81 11.54 9.75 -1.44
CA SER A 81 11.23 10.20 -2.80
C SER A 81 10.54 11.57 -2.81
N PRO A 82 10.98 12.51 -3.66
CA PRO A 82 10.33 13.82 -3.81
C PRO A 82 8.87 13.71 -4.27
N GLN A 83 8.56 12.70 -5.08
CA GLN A 83 7.23 12.44 -5.62
C GLN A 83 6.22 12.13 -4.50
N LEU A 84 6.56 11.20 -3.59
CA LEU A 84 5.69 10.87 -2.46
C LEU A 84 5.47 12.09 -1.57
N LYS A 85 6.53 12.83 -1.25
CA LYS A 85 6.44 14.07 -0.45
C LYS A 85 5.55 15.12 -1.11
N SER A 86 5.66 15.29 -2.42
CA SER A 86 4.83 16.24 -3.17
C SER A 86 3.36 15.85 -3.12
N ILE A 87 3.04 14.57 -3.28
CA ILE A 87 1.66 14.09 -3.24
C ILE A 87 1.07 14.26 -1.85
N LEU A 88 1.80 13.89 -0.80
CA LEU A 88 1.35 14.07 0.58
C LEU A 88 1.14 15.54 0.92
N ARG A 89 2.01 16.44 0.45
CA ARG A 89 1.86 17.89 0.62
C ARG A 89 0.64 18.42 -0.12
N GLN A 90 0.38 17.97 -1.34
CA GLN A 90 -0.80 18.35 -2.11
C GLN A 90 -2.10 17.90 -1.43
N MET A 91 -2.05 16.77 -0.73
CA MET A 91 -3.17 16.24 0.06
C MET A 91 -3.22 16.80 1.50
N GLU A 92 -2.36 17.77 1.83
CA GLU A 92 -2.26 18.40 3.16
C GLU A 92 -1.99 17.41 4.30
N TRP A 93 -1.33 16.30 4.00
CA TRP A 93 -1.01 15.25 4.95
C TRP A 93 0.39 15.37 5.52
N LYS A 94 0.50 15.19 6.84
CA LYS A 94 1.79 15.14 7.53
C LYS A 94 2.54 13.87 7.15
N MET A 95 3.85 14.01 6.97
CA MET A 95 4.73 12.86 6.81
C MET A 95 4.67 11.99 8.08
N PRO A 96 4.54 10.66 7.94
CA PRO A 96 4.61 9.75 9.08
C PRO A 96 5.99 9.83 9.75
N LYS A 97 6.02 9.62 11.07
CA LYS A 97 7.27 9.71 11.83
C LYS A 97 8.10 8.46 11.54
N VAL A 98 9.38 8.67 11.24
CA VAL A 98 10.32 7.56 11.07
C VAL A 98 10.88 7.25 12.46
N PRO A 99 10.75 6.02 12.98
CA PRO A 99 11.42 5.64 14.21
C PRO A 99 12.94 5.77 13.97
N MET A 100 13.62 6.54 14.83
CA MET A 100 15.08 6.59 14.80
C MET A 100 15.58 5.19 15.16
N ARG A 101 16.26 4.53 14.24
CA ARG A 101 17.00 3.29 14.54
C ARG A 101 18.06 3.63 15.57
N SER A 102 17.89 3.15 16.80
CA SER A 102 18.92 3.14 17.86
C SER A 102 20.01 2.14 17.52
#